data_AF-A0A941LXF3-F1
#
_entry.id   AF-A0A941LXF3-F1
#
_cell.length_a   1.000
_cell.length_b   1.000
_cell.length_c   1.000
_cell.angle_alpha   90.00
_cell.angle_beta   90.00
_cell.angle_gamma   90.00
#
_symmetry.space_group_name_H-M   'P 1'
#
loop_
_entity.id
_entity.type
_entity.pdbx_description
1 polymer ?
#
loop_
_entity_poly.entity_id
_entity_poly.type
_entity_poly.pdbx_seq_one_letter_code
_entity_poly.pdbx_strand_id
1 'polypeptide(L)'
;MGRSAFMVVLILTGLVGYSEQLLAAGPPPAYTKEHAITIDPTPLVPQSWWQVPGITPPLWVLDPETSDAYRTTETRELKLKPGQYKFISFTFDFPFTVSLDGKLEYSKSLDQCVEGRGTQTLVVRCKRTYPHGGQRDAYYGNNEVGDGTGTR
;
A
#
# COMPACT_ATOMS: atom_id res chain seq x y z
N MET A 1 -60.85 16.12 65.33
CA MET A 1 -60.00 15.56 64.26
C MET A 1 -59.81 16.64 63.20
N GLY A 2 -58.69 17.38 63.14
CA GLY A 2 -57.48 17.02 62.39
C GLY A 2 -57.24 18.09 61.30
N ARG A 3 -56.61 19.23 61.64
CA ARG A 3 -55.21 19.66 61.35
C ARG A 3 -54.97 20.23 59.93
N SER A 4 -54.57 21.50 59.94
CA SER A 4 -54.15 22.40 58.87
C SER A 4 -52.96 21.96 58.00
N ALA A 5 -52.85 22.71 56.89
CA ALA A 5 -51.65 23.20 56.20
C ALA A 5 -51.00 22.27 55.15
N PHE A 6 -50.81 22.75 53.92
CA PHE A 6 -49.63 23.52 53.48
C PHE A 6 -49.75 23.96 52.00
N MET A 7 -49.41 25.21 51.73
CA MET A 7 -49.05 25.77 50.41
C MET A 7 -47.90 25.00 49.77
N VAL A 8 -47.89 24.81 48.44
CA VAL A 8 -46.69 25.01 47.59
C VAL A 8 -47.13 25.43 46.18
N VAL A 9 -46.75 26.65 45.79
CA VAL A 9 -46.71 27.16 44.41
C VAL A 9 -45.43 26.61 43.77
N LEU A 10 -45.52 26.00 42.58
CA LEU A 10 -44.35 25.62 41.78
C LEU A 10 -44.47 26.23 40.39
N ILE A 11 -43.78 27.37 40.24
CA ILE A 11 -43.46 28.03 38.97
C ILE A 11 -42.33 27.22 38.33
N LEU A 12 -42.62 26.51 37.24
CA LEU A 12 -41.60 25.90 36.38
C LEU A 12 -41.34 26.83 35.20
N THR A 13 -40.30 27.64 35.36
CA THR A 13 -39.67 28.46 34.34
C THR A 13 -39.13 27.58 33.22
N GLY A 14 -39.73 27.71 32.02
CA GLY A 14 -39.19 27.16 30.78
C GLY A 14 -37.92 27.91 30.39
N LEU A 15 -36.76 27.39 30.77
CA LEU A 15 -35.48 27.80 30.23
C LEU A 15 -35.18 26.97 28.98
N VAL A 16 -35.51 27.61 27.86
CA VAL A 16 -34.99 27.42 26.50
C VAL A 16 -33.70 26.59 26.49
N GLY A 17 -33.79 25.38 25.95
CA GLY A 17 -32.63 24.58 25.62
C GLY A 17 -31.83 25.29 24.53
N TYR A 18 -30.67 25.82 24.90
CA TYR A 18 -29.65 26.24 23.96
C TYR A 18 -29.06 24.97 23.35
N SER A 19 -29.60 24.54 22.21
CA SER A 19 -28.94 23.56 21.37
C SER A 19 -27.70 24.23 20.78
N GLU A 20 -26.54 24.04 21.42
CA GLU A 20 -25.26 24.29 20.79
C GLU A 20 -25.14 23.34 19.59
N GLN A 21 -25.57 23.82 18.42
CA GLN A 21 -25.20 23.22 17.15
C GLN A 21 -23.69 23.39 17.03
N LEU A 22 -22.95 22.39 17.52
CA LEU A 22 -21.58 22.12 17.11
C LEU A 22 -21.59 22.13 15.58
N LEU A 23 -21.00 23.18 15.01
CA LEU A 23 -20.63 23.25 13.61
C LEU A 23 -19.65 22.10 13.37
N ALA A 24 -20.18 20.94 13.00
CA ALA A 24 -19.37 19.85 12.50
C ALA A 24 -18.62 20.41 11.29
N ALA A 25 -17.30 20.46 11.38
CA ALA A 25 -16.46 20.69 10.21
C ALA A 25 -16.97 19.76 9.11
N GLY A 26 -17.16 20.29 7.89
CA GLY A 26 -17.69 19.52 6.76
C GLY A 26 -16.91 18.21 6.53
N PRO A 27 -17.45 17.26 5.75
CA PRO A 27 -16.77 15.99 5.50
C PRO A 27 -15.29 16.19 5.16
N PRO A 28 -14.37 15.41 5.76
CA PRO A 28 -12.95 15.58 5.51
C PRO A 28 -12.67 15.46 4.01
N PRO A 29 -11.68 16.22 3.48
CA PRO A 29 -11.40 16.20 2.05
C PRO A 29 -11.15 14.78 1.55
N ALA A 30 -11.70 14.42 0.39
CA ALA A 30 -11.63 13.06 -0.15
C ALA A 30 -10.18 12.52 -0.25
N TYR A 31 -9.20 13.40 -0.48
CA TYR A 31 -7.77 13.04 -0.55
C TYR A 31 -7.16 12.62 0.81
N THR A 32 -7.86 12.84 1.93
CA THR A 32 -7.40 12.41 3.25
C THR A 32 -7.93 11.03 3.65
N LYS A 33 -8.90 10.48 2.88
CA LYS A 33 -9.47 9.17 3.14
C LYS A 33 -8.45 8.08 2.81
N GLU A 34 -8.28 7.13 3.72
CA GLU A 34 -7.44 5.96 3.47
C GLU A 34 -8.24 4.85 2.78
N HIS A 35 -7.58 4.13 1.89
CA HIS A 35 -8.08 2.97 1.17
C HIS A 35 -7.23 1.76 1.51
N ALA A 36 -7.87 0.61 1.72
CA ALA A 36 -7.19 -0.67 1.81
C ALA A 36 -6.70 -1.07 0.42
N ILE A 37 -5.37 -1.05 0.23
CA ILE A 37 -4.70 -1.45 -1.01
C ILE A 37 -3.91 -2.70 -0.72
N THR A 38 -4.27 -3.79 -1.38
CA THR A 38 -3.58 -5.08 -1.30
C THR A 38 -2.39 -5.08 -2.26
N ILE A 39 -1.19 -5.35 -1.76
CA ILE A 39 0.01 -5.57 -2.57
C ILE A 39 0.30 -7.07 -2.57
N ASP A 40 0.25 -7.68 -3.76
CA ASP A 40 0.53 -9.09 -3.99
C ASP A 40 1.82 -9.27 -4.82
N PRO A 41 2.97 -9.40 -4.15
CA PRO A 41 4.24 -9.69 -4.76
C PRO A 41 4.54 -11.20 -4.85
N THR A 42 3.62 -12.08 -4.44
CA THR A 42 3.83 -13.54 -4.36
C THR A 42 4.27 -14.21 -5.68
N PRO A 43 3.90 -13.70 -6.87
CA PRO A 43 4.40 -14.26 -8.12
C PRO A 43 5.88 -13.95 -8.42
N LEU A 44 6.54 -13.10 -7.63
CA LEU A 44 7.94 -12.75 -7.85
C LEU A 44 8.89 -13.91 -7.52
N VAL A 45 9.59 -14.38 -8.54
CA VAL A 45 10.62 -15.43 -8.43
C VAL A 45 11.97 -14.93 -8.98
N PRO A 46 13.08 -15.06 -8.23
CA PRO A 46 13.15 -15.60 -6.86
C PRO A 46 12.50 -14.66 -5.85
N GLN A 47 12.10 -15.24 -4.71
CA GLN A 47 11.55 -14.47 -3.61
C GLN A 47 12.59 -13.48 -3.07
N SER A 48 12.12 -12.32 -2.63
CA SER A 48 12.96 -11.21 -2.18
C SER A 48 12.21 -10.36 -1.16
N TRP A 49 12.57 -9.09 -1.05
CA TRP A 49 11.91 -8.10 -0.22
C TRP A 49 11.41 -6.93 -1.07
N TRP A 50 10.41 -6.23 -0.56
CA TRP A 50 9.86 -5.05 -1.19
C TRP A 50 9.47 -3.99 -0.16
N GLN A 51 9.27 -2.77 -0.64
CA GLN A 51 8.82 -1.63 0.13
C GLN A 51 7.94 -0.68 -0.70
N VAL A 52 7.13 0.10 0.00
CA VAL A 52 6.55 1.37 -0.47
C VAL A 52 7.11 2.48 0.43
N PRO A 53 8.02 3.34 -0.07
CA PRO A 53 8.69 4.34 0.75
C PRO A 53 7.73 5.23 1.53
N GLY A 54 8.03 5.47 2.81
CA GLY A 54 7.19 6.26 3.72
C GLY A 54 5.95 5.53 4.26
N ILE A 55 5.67 4.31 3.78
CA ILE A 55 4.55 3.48 4.25
C ILE A 55 5.05 2.20 4.93
N THR A 56 6.03 1.53 4.33
CA THR A 56 6.56 0.25 4.84
C THR A 56 7.97 0.42 5.41
N PRO A 57 8.44 -0.53 6.25
CA PRO A 57 9.83 -0.58 6.66
C PRO A 57 10.76 -0.61 5.44
N PRO A 58 11.92 0.06 5.50
CA PRO A 58 12.73 0.22 4.33
C PRO A 58 13.68 -0.97 4.08
N LEU A 59 14.09 -1.16 2.83
CA LEU A 59 14.95 -2.27 2.37
C LEU A 59 16.43 -2.21 2.84
N TRP A 60 16.77 -1.41 3.86
CA TRP A 60 18.15 -1.04 4.20
C TRP A 60 18.94 -2.07 5.02
N VAL A 61 18.39 -3.25 5.30
CA VAL A 61 19.10 -4.26 6.08
C VAL A 61 19.70 -5.30 5.13
N LEU A 62 21.02 -5.21 4.94
CA LEU A 62 21.84 -6.18 4.21
C LEU A 62 21.75 -7.59 4.83
N ASP A 63 21.36 -7.65 6.10
CA ASP A 63 21.19 -8.86 6.85
C ASP A 63 19.72 -9.36 6.75
N PRO A 64 19.48 -10.49 6.07
CA PRO A 64 18.12 -10.99 5.82
C PRO A 64 17.42 -11.56 7.07
N GLU A 65 18.15 -11.77 8.17
CA GLU A 65 17.59 -12.24 9.45
C GLU A 65 17.04 -11.08 10.28
N THR A 66 17.61 -9.89 10.15
CA THR A 66 17.22 -8.68 10.90
C THR A 66 16.40 -7.68 10.06
N SER A 67 16.13 -7.98 8.79
CA SER A 67 15.34 -7.12 7.92
C SER A 67 13.84 -7.17 8.25
N ASP A 68 13.29 -6.04 8.70
CA ASP A 68 11.85 -5.81 8.87
C ASP A 68 11.11 -5.52 7.56
N ALA A 69 11.83 -5.49 6.43
CA ALA A 69 11.21 -5.27 5.13
C ALA A 69 10.26 -6.42 4.79
N TYR A 70 9.18 -6.11 4.08
CA TYR A 70 8.21 -7.13 3.73
C TYR A 70 8.76 -8.07 2.67
N ARG A 71 8.50 -9.36 2.87
CA ARG A 71 8.92 -10.40 1.93
C ARG A 71 7.95 -10.47 0.76
N THR A 72 8.46 -10.90 -0.39
CA THR A 72 7.61 -11.19 -1.56
C THR A 72 6.89 -12.54 -1.44
N THR A 73 6.93 -13.18 -0.28
CA THR A 73 6.33 -14.51 -0.03
C THR A 73 4.87 -14.42 0.43
N GLU A 74 4.39 -13.21 0.68
CA GLU A 74 3.09 -12.96 1.27
C GLU A 74 2.47 -11.68 0.70
N THR A 75 1.15 -11.64 0.73
CA THR A 75 0.36 -10.46 0.39
C THR A 75 0.27 -9.52 1.60
N ARG A 76 0.30 -8.21 1.38
CA ARG A 76 0.11 -7.21 2.44
C ARG A 76 -0.95 -6.19 2.08
N GLU A 77 -1.84 -5.90 3.03
CA GLU A 77 -2.77 -4.78 2.91
C GLU A 77 -2.15 -3.51 3.50
N LEU A 78 -2.13 -2.44 2.72
CA LEU A 78 -1.64 -1.13 3.11
C LEU A 78 -2.81 -0.13 3.14
N LYS A 79 -2.84 0.73 4.16
CA LYS A 79 -3.78 1.85 4.21
C LYS A 79 -3.17 3.06 3.52
N LEU A 80 -3.60 3.33 2.29
CA LEU A 80 -3.04 4.39 1.44
C LEU A 80 -4.06 5.50 1.20
N LYS A 81 -3.61 6.74 1.25
CA LYS A 81 -4.41 7.91 0.83
C LYS A 81 -4.30 8.06 -0.69
N PRO A 82 -5.25 8.75 -1.35
CA PRO A 82 -5.09 9.13 -2.75
C PRO A 82 -3.77 9.88 -2.97
N GLY A 83 -2.99 9.45 -3.94
CA GLY A 83 -1.63 9.99 -4.15
C GLY A 83 -0.74 9.08 -4.98
N GLN A 84 0.49 9.55 -5.19
CA GLN A 84 1.52 8.82 -5.93
C GLN A 84 2.42 8.05 -4.97
N TYR A 85 2.67 6.79 -5.31
CA TYR A 85 3.49 5.86 -4.57
C TYR A 85 4.47 5.18 -5.52
N LYS A 86 5.40 4.43 -4.92
CA LYS A 86 6.38 3.65 -5.65
C LYS A 86 6.50 2.29 -5.01
N PHE A 87 6.33 1.23 -5.80
CA PHE A 87 6.76 -0.11 -5.39
C PHE A 87 8.25 -0.23 -5.66
N ILE A 88 9.01 -0.72 -4.68
CA ILE A 88 10.44 -0.96 -4.82
C ILE A 88 10.75 -2.36 -4.30
N SER A 89 11.48 -3.12 -5.09
CA SER A 89 12.22 -4.32 -4.67
C SER A 89 13.69 -4.14 -5.08
N PHE A 90 14.54 -5.11 -4.76
CA PHE A 90 15.96 -5.04 -5.15
C PHE A 90 16.22 -4.99 -6.65
N THR A 91 15.31 -5.52 -7.47
CA THR A 91 15.53 -5.68 -8.93
C THR A 91 14.48 -5.01 -9.80
N PHE A 92 13.40 -4.53 -9.18
CA PHE A 92 12.23 -3.99 -9.85
C PHE A 92 11.62 -2.86 -9.05
N ASP A 93 11.37 -1.74 -9.71
CA ASP A 93 10.63 -0.63 -9.15
C ASP A 93 9.75 0.04 -10.20
N PHE A 94 8.63 0.60 -9.76
CA PHE A 94 7.74 1.37 -10.61
C PHE A 94 6.82 2.28 -9.80
N PRO A 95 6.42 3.44 -10.36
CA PRO A 95 5.42 4.29 -9.74
C PRO A 95 4.00 3.73 -9.97
N PHE A 96 3.14 3.91 -8.97
CA PHE A 96 1.69 3.70 -9.08
C PHE A 96 0.93 4.81 -8.35
N THR A 97 -0.32 5.00 -8.70
CA THR A 97 -1.19 6.03 -8.12
C THR A 97 -2.40 5.37 -7.50
N VAL A 98 -2.83 5.87 -6.33
CA VAL A 98 -4.12 5.54 -5.72
C VAL A 98 -5.06 6.70 -6.02
N SER A 99 -6.19 6.43 -6.69
CA SER A 99 -7.22 7.43 -7.00
C SER A 99 -8.03 7.81 -5.75
N LEU A 100 -8.89 8.83 -5.86
CA LEU A 100 -9.81 9.25 -4.80
C LEU A 100 -10.79 8.15 -4.36
N ASP A 101 -11.05 7.18 -5.24
CA ASP A 101 -11.92 6.02 -5.00
C ASP A 101 -11.13 4.79 -4.52
N GLY A 102 -9.80 4.94 -4.35
CA GLY A 102 -8.89 3.86 -3.97
C GLY A 102 -8.54 2.93 -5.12
N LYS A 103 -8.64 3.37 -6.37
CA LYS A 103 -8.28 2.54 -7.53
C LYS A 103 -6.83 2.77 -7.93
N LEU A 104 -6.19 1.68 -8.34
CA LEU A 104 -4.79 1.70 -8.76
C LEU A 104 -4.66 2.12 -10.22
N GLU A 105 -3.74 3.04 -10.48
CA GLU A 105 -3.31 3.44 -11.81
C GLU A 105 -1.79 3.34 -11.95
N TYR A 106 -1.30 2.90 -13.10
CA TYR A 106 0.12 2.79 -13.42
C TYR A 106 0.33 2.79 -14.94
N SER A 107 1.56 2.88 -15.43
CA SER A 107 1.84 2.94 -16.88
C SER A 107 1.35 1.68 -17.60
N LYS A 108 0.74 1.81 -18.79
CA LYS A 108 0.37 0.67 -19.66
C LYS A 108 1.57 -0.17 -20.10
N SER A 109 2.77 0.41 -20.12
CA SER A 109 4.00 -0.34 -20.41
C SER A 109 4.28 -1.46 -19.39
N LEU A 110 3.65 -1.41 -18.21
CA LEU A 110 3.80 -2.38 -17.13
C LEU A 110 2.76 -3.51 -17.19
N ASP A 111 1.80 -3.51 -18.11
CA ASP A 111 0.70 -4.50 -18.12
C ASP A 111 1.18 -5.95 -18.27
N GLN A 112 2.39 -6.17 -18.81
CA GLN A 112 3.05 -7.47 -18.87
C GLN A 112 3.60 -7.96 -17.51
N CYS A 113 3.68 -7.06 -16.53
CA CYS A 113 4.40 -7.23 -15.27
C CYS A 113 3.59 -6.89 -14.03
N VAL A 114 2.54 -6.08 -14.19
CA VAL A 114 1.75 -5.52 -13.11
C VAL A 114 0.28 -5.60 -13.50
N GLU A 115 -0.52 -6.19 -12.62
CA GLU A 115 -1.97 -6.33 -12.81
C GLU A 115 -2.74 -5.60 -11.71
N GLY A 116 -4.04 -5.43 -11.97
CA GLY A 116 -4.97 -4.86 -11.01
C GLY A 116 -5.20 -3.35 -11.13
N ARG A 117 -4.83 -2.75 -12.26
CA ARG A 117 -5.30 -1.40 -12.66
C ARG A 117 -6.83 -1.30 -12.51
N GLY A 118 -7.33 -0.20 -11.97
CA GLY A 118 -8.75 -0.01 -11.70
C GLY A 118 -9.30 -0.82 -10.51
N THR A 119 -8.43 -1.53 -9.79
CA THR A 119 -8.78 -2.33 -8.61
C THR A 119 -8.05 -1.81 -7.36
N GLN A 120 -8.25 -2.48 -6.22
CA GLN A 120 -7.54 -2.23 -4.95
C GLN A 120 -6.42 -3.25 -4.70
N THR A 121 -6.12 -4.10 -5.69
CA THR A 121 -5.09 -5.15 -5.59
C THR A 121 -4.01 -4.90 -6.63
N LEU A 122 -2.77 -4.69 -6.20
CA LEU A 122 -1.61 -4.55 -7.06
C LEU A 122 -0.86 -5.88 -7.10
N VAL A 123 -0.92 -6.60 -8.23
CA VAL A 123 -0.18 -7.85 -8.40
C VAL A 123 1.11 -7.56 -9.15
N VAL A 124 2.25 -8.02 -8.63
CA VAL A 124 3.57 -7.81 -9.24
C VAL A 124 4.16 -9.15 -9.69
N ARG A 125 4.44 -9.28 -10.99
CA ARG A 125 4.88 -10.53 -11.63
C ARG A 125 6.31 -10.51 -12.16
N CYS A 126 6.83 -9.35 -12.51
CA CYS A 126 8.17 -9.24 -13.10
C CYS A 126 9.23 -8.81 -12.09
N LYS A 127 10.42 -9.38 -12.28
CA LYS A 127 11.65 -8.95 -11.60
C LYS A 127 12.42 -7.82 -12.30
N ARG A 128 12.01 -7.39 -13.50
CA ARG A 128 12.65 -6.30 -14.28
C ARG A 128 11.62 -5.56 -15.12
N THR A 129 11.78 -4.25 -15.26
CA THR A 129 11.01 -3.43 -16.20
C THR A 129 11.54 -3.65 -17.62
N TYR A 130 10.64 -4.03 -18.53
CA TYR A 130 10.90 -4.07 -19.96
C TYR A 130 11.14 -2.64 -20.51
N PRO A 131 12.05 -2.39 -21.48
CA PRO A 131 12.73 -3.33 -22.37
C PRO A 131 14.16 -3.73 -21.96
N HIS A 132 14.62 -3.38 -20.76
CA HIS A 132 15.97 -3.75 -20.31
C HIS A 132 16.04 -5.12 -19.62
N GLY A 133 15.16 -6.04 -20.03
CA GLY A 133 15.56 -7.45 -20.15
C GLY A 133 16.41 -7.59 -21.41
N GLY A 134 17.54 -6.89 -21.48
CA GLY A 134 18.43 -6.97 -22.64
C GLY A 134 18.67 -8.44 -22.97
N GLN A 135 18.50 -8.78 -24.25
CA GLN A 135 19.15 -9.94 -24.84
C GLN A 135 20.54 -10.03 -24.20
N ARG A 136 20.93 -11.19 -23.65
CA ARG A 136 22.34 -11.35 -23.27
C ARG A 136 23.12 -11.06 -24.55
N ASP A 137 23.83 -9.93 -24.59
CA ASP A 137 24.77 -9.68 -25.66
C ASP A 137 25.72 -10.88 -25.68
N ALA A 138 25.89 -11.49 -26.85
CA ALA A 138 26.75 -12.66 -27.03
C ALA A 138 28.20 -12.40 -26.57
N TYR A 139 28.56 -11.13 -26.34
CA TYR A 139 29.84 -10.70 -25.80
C TYR A 139 30.14 -11.23 -24.38
N TYR A 140 29.13 -11.52 -23.54
CA TYR A 140 29.32 -12.16 -22.24
C TYR A 140 28.97 -13.66 -22.24
N GLY A 141 28.89 -14.27 -23.43
CA GLY A 141 28.52 -15.68 -23.63
C GLY A 141 29.68 -16.68 -23.58
N ASN A 142 30.91 -16.27 -23.24
CA ASN A 142 32.08 -17.14 -23.30
C ASN A 142 32.80 -17.21 -21.94
N ASN A 143 32.18 -17.87 -20.97
CA ASN A 143 32.95 -18.54 -19.92
C ASN A 143 32.76 -20.03 -20.15
N GLU A 144 33.68 -20.53 -20.97
CA GLU A 144 34.09 -21.91 -21.17
C GLU A 144 33.72 -22.81 -19.98
N VAL A 145 32.69 -23.63 -20.16
CA VAL A 145 32.62 -24.91 -19.44
C VAL A 145 33.68 -25.77 -20.11
N GLY A 146 34.89 -25.78 -19.55
CA GLY A 146 35.91 -26.73 -19.94
C GLY A 146 35.40 -28.14 -19.69
N ASP A 147 34.89 -28.78 -20.73
CA ASP A 147 34.69 -30.22 -20.76
C ASP A 147 36.08 -30.87 -20.77
N GLY A 148 36.53 -31.29 -19.60
CA GLY A 148 37.79 -31.97 -19.37
C GLY A 148 37.80 -33.41 -19.89
N THR A 149 37.48 -33.59 -21.18
CA THR A 149 37.62 -34.88 -21.87
C THR A 149 38.54 -34.72 -23.08
N GLY A 150 39.85 -34.88 -22.83
CA GLY A 150 40.88 -34.78 -23.85
C GLY A 150 42.05 -35.71 -23.57
N THR A 151 41.87 -36.99 -23.90
CA THR A 151 42.94 -37.95 -24.15
C THR A 151 43.86 -37.49 -25.29
N ARG A 152 45.17 -37.42 -25.06
CA ARG A 152 46.22 -37.88 -25.96
C ARG A 152 47.56 -38.03 -25.23
#